data_AF-A0AAV3TEH6-F1
#
_entry.id   AF-A0AAV3TEH6-F1
#
_cell.length_a   1.000
_cell.length_b   1.000
_cell.length_c   1.000
_cell.angle_alpha   90.00
_cell.angle_beta   90.00
_cell.angle_gamma   90.00
#
_symmetry.space_group_name_H-M   'P 1'
#
loop_
_entity.id
_entity.type
_entity.pdbx_description
1 polymer ?
#
loop_
_entity_poly.entity_id
_entity_poly.type
_entity_poly.pdbx_seq_one_letter_code
_entity_poly.pdbx_strand_id
1 'polypeptide(L)'
;MEALADRAVEAVDAPASRPRETLDVRNLGPPKPLSETLELLPELDDETVLVQLNDRAPQHLYPKLDDRGYVYDTVELDDATVTAIWRES
;
A
#
# COMPACT_ATOMS: atom_id res chain seq x y z
N MET A 1 -15.32 6.65 1.26
CA MET A 1 -13.90 6.29 1.49
C MET A 1 -13.22 5.80 0.21
N GLU A 2 -13.93 5.27 -0.79
CA GLU A 2 -13.39 4.95 -2.14
C GLU A 2 -12.68 6.14 -2.81
N ALA A 3 -13.25 7.35 -2.75
CA ALA A 3 -12.73 8.51 -3.48
C ALA A 3 -11.27 8.92 -3.15
N LEU A 4 -10.75 8.57 -1.96
CA LEU A 4 -9.35 8.89 -1.62
C LEU A 4 -8.40 7.79 -2.11
N ALA A 5 -8.78 6.52 -1.97
CA ALA A 5 -8.00 5.39 -2.47
C ALA A 5 -7.89 5.45 -4.01
N ASP A 6 -8.98 5.79 -4.70
CA ASP A 6 -8.97 5.94 -6.16
C ASP A 6 -8.06 7.08 -6.63
N ARG A 7 -8.18 8.27 -6.01
CA ARG A 7 -7.29 9.41 -6.29
C ARG A 7 -5.83 9.12 -5.96
N ALA A 8 -5.59 8.32 -4.93
CA ALA A 8 -4.25 7.94 -4.55
C ALA A 8 -3.62 6.97 -5.52
N VAL A 9 -4.39 6.03 -6.05
CA VAL A 9 -3.88 5.13 -7.09
C VAL A 9 -3.67 5.86 -8.41
N GLU A 10 -4.45 6.91 -8.71
CA GLU A 10 -4.17 7.79 -9.85
C GLU A 10 -2.89 8.62 -9.68
N ALA A 11 -2.46 8.87 -8.44
CA ALA A 11 -1.30 9.68 -8.11
C ALA A 11 -0.01 8.90 -7.91
N VAL A 12 -0.10 7.58 -7.67
CA VAL A 12 1.04 6.67 -7.55
C VAL A 12 1.29 5.95 -8.88
N ASP A 13 2.55 5.61 -9.17
CA ASP A 13 2.98 4.95 -10.42
C ASP A 13 2.54 3.46 -10.52
N ALA A 14 1.48 3.06 -9.83
CA ALA A 14 0.98 1.70 -9.84
C ALA A 14 0.23 1.36 -11.14
N PRO A 15 0.23 0.08 -11.59
CA PRO A 15 -0.46 -0.31 -12.82
C PRO A 15 -1.98 -0.08 -12.72
N ALA A 16 -2.49 0.92 -13.45
CA ALA A 16 -3.87 1.38 -13.31
C ALA A 16 -4.95 0.34 -13.67
N SER A 17 -4.62 -0.64 -14.52
CA SER A 17 -5.54 -1.69 -15.01
C SER A 17 -5.62 -2.92 -14.11
N ARG A 18 -4.80 -3.01 -13.06
CA ARG A 18 -4.75 -4.15 -12.14
C ARG A 18 -5.86 -4.08 -11.09
N PRO A 19 -6.40 -5.23 -10.62
CA PRO A 19 -7.25 -5.28 -9.43
C PRO A 19 -6.57 -4.61 -8.24
N ARG A 20 -7.36 -4.03 -7.34
CA ARG A 20 -6.86 -3.26 -6.20
C ARG A 20 -7.51 -3.76 -4.92
N GLU A 21 -6.70 -3.97 -3.90
CA GLU A 21 -7.14 -4.22 -2.52
C GLU A 21 -6.76 -3.01 -1.67
N THR A 22 -7.62 -2.59 -0.73
CA THR A 22 -7.35 -1.43 0.13
C THR A 22 -7.21 -1.85 1.59
N LEU A 23 -6.16 -1.36 2.25
CA LEU A 23 -5.90 -1.60 3.67
C LEU A 23 -5.74 -0.26 4.42
N ASP A 24 -6.69 0.05 5.30
CA ASP A 24 -6.62 1.27 6.14
C ASP A 24 -5.97 0.96 7.49
N VAL A 25 -4.74 1.44 7.69
CA VAL A 25 -3.96 1.23 8.93
C VAL A 25 -3.79 2.52 9.74
N ARG A 26 -4.44 3.63 9.37
CA ARG A 26 -4.27 4.96 10.00
C ARG A 26 -4.53 4.97 11.50
N ASN A 27 -5.44 4.11 11.95
CA ASN A 27 -5.86 4.01 13.35
C ASN A 27 -5.19 2.85 14.11
N LEU A 28 -4.26 2.13 13.47
CA LEU A 28 -3.59 1.00 14.07
C LEU A 28 -2.29 1.44 14.76
N GLY A 29 -2.17 1.16 16.05
CA GLY A 29 -0.92 1.39 16.78
C GLY A 29 0.18 0.40 16.38
N PRO A 30 1.46 0.78 16.45
CA PRO A 30 2.57 -0.12 16.14
C PRO A 30 2.58 -1.35 17.08
N PRO A 31 2.98 -2.54 16.58
CA PRO A 31 3.50 -2.82 15.25
C PRO A 31 2.42 -3.20 14.21
N LYS A 32 1.13 -3.08 14.53
CA LYS A 32 0.04 -3.65 13.71
C LYS A 32 0.06 -3.25 12.22
N PRO A 33 0.26 -1.97 11.84
CA PRO A 33 0.33 -1.59 10.42
C PRO A 33 1.30 -2.45 9.61
N LEU A 34 2.46 -2.75 10.20
CA LEU A 34 3.51 -3.52 9.55
C LEU A 34 3.10 -4.99 9.36
N SER A 35 2.58 -5.61 10.43
CA SER A 35 2.22 -7.03 10.42
C SER A 35 1.07 -7.32 9.47
N GLU A 36 -0.01 -6.54 9.56
CA GLU A 36 -1.21 -6.70 8.73
C GLU A 36 -0.86 -6.65 7.24
N THR A 37 -0.03 -5.69 6.82
CA THR A 37 0.40 -5.59 5.42
C THR A 37 1.21 -6.80 4.97
N LEU A 38 2.17 -7.26 5.76
CA LEU A 38 3.04 -8.36 5.37
C LEU A 38 2.35 -9.72 5.42
N GLU A 39 1.29 -9.84 6.22
CA GLU A 39 0.42 -11.01 6.26
C GLU A 39 -0.58 -11.01 5.09
N LEU A 40 -1.08 -9.85 4.69
CA LEU A 40 -2.02 -9.73 3.56
C LEU A 40 -1.35 -9.88 2.20
N LEU A 41 -0.18 -9.27 1.97
CA LEU A 41 0.49 -9.25 0.66
C LEU A 41 0.65 -10.64 0.00
N PRO A 42 1.03 -11.72 0.71
CA PRO A 42 1.15 -13.05 0.12
C PRO A 42 -0.19 -13.72 -0.24
N GLU A 43 -1.30 -13.25 0.32
CA GLU A 43 -2.65 -13.76 0.04
C GLU A 43 -3.27 -13.11 -1.20
N LEU A 44 -2.66 -12.03 -1.69
CA LEU A 44 -3.10 -11.33 -2.91
C LEU A 44 -2.52 -11.99 -4.16
N ASP A 45 -3.29 -11.94 -5.26
CA ASP A 45 -2.78 -12.33 -6.57
C ASP A 45 -1.59 -11.46 -6.98
N ASP A 46 -0.62 -12.02 -7.71
CA ASP A 46 0.58 -11.29 -8.18
C ASP A 46 0.25 -10.06 -9.06
N GLU A 47 -0.94 -10.08 -9.69
CA GLU A 47 -1.47 -8.96 -10.48
C GLU A 47 -2.28 -7.95 -9.65
N THR A 48 -2.38 -8.09 -8.33
CA THR A 48 -3.13 -7.18 -7.46
C THR A 48 -2.23 -6.09 -6.88
N VAL A 49 -2.73 -4.86 -6.86
CA VAL A 49 -2.10 -3.72 -6.18
C VAL A 49 -2.73 -3.57 -4.80
N LEU A 50 -1.93 -3.64 -3.74
CA LEU A 50 -2.36 -3.26 -2.40
C LEU A 50 -2.21 -1.76 -2.20
N VAL A 51 -3.29 -1.09 -1.79
CA VAL A 51 -3.36 0.33 -1.51
C VAL A 51 -3.50 0.52 -0.02
N GLN A 52 -2.41 0.91 0.64
CA GLN A 52 -2.39 1.08 2.08
C GLN A 52 -2.54 2.56 2.47
N LEU A 53 -3.53 2.86 3.29
CA LEU A 53 -3.72 4.20 3.87
C LEU A 53 -3.01 4.28 5.23
N ASN A 54 -2.10 5.24 5.38
CA ASN A 54 -1.27 5.42 6.56
C ASN A 54 -1.47 6.83 7.16
N ASP A 55 -1.25 6.94 8.48
CA ASP A 55 -1.18 8.24 9.16
C ASP A 55 0.11 9.00 8.83
N ARG A 56 1.16 8.25 8.45
CA ARG A 56 2.47 8.72 8.00
C ARG A 56 3.13 7.68 7.10
N ALA A 57 4.16 8.07 6.35
CA ALA A 57 4.95 7.14 5.53
C ALA A 57 5.48 5.93 6.35
N PRO A 58 5.19 4.67 5.94
CA PRO A 58 5.57 3.47 6.69
C PRO A 58 7.05 3.09 6.45
N GLN A 59 7.99 3.89 6.96
CA GLN A 59 9.44 3.71 6.71
C GLN A 59 9.99 2.32 7.10
N HIS A 60 9.42 1.68 8.12
CA HIS A 60 9.84 0.33 8.53
C HIS A 60 9.32 -0.80 7.63
N LEU A 61 8.30 -0.50 6.81
CA LEU A 61 7.74 -1.44 5.85
C LEU A 61 8.62 -1.53 4.61
N TYR A 62 9.15 -0.40 4.12
CA TYR A 62 9.89 -0.33 2.85
C TYR A 62 11.03 -1.36 2.72
N PRO A 63 11.97 -1.49 3.69
CA PRO A 63 13.04 -2.48 3.56
C PRO A 63 12.53 -3.92 3.43
N LYS A 64 11.37 -4.21 4.04
CA LYS A 64 10.78 -5.56 4.00
C LYS A 64 10.08 -5.85 2.68
N LEU A 65 9.57 -4.81 2.01
CA LEU A 65 9.03 -4.90 0.66
C LEU A 65 10.15 -5.14 -0.34
N ASP A 66 11.24 -4.36 -0.23
CA ASP A 66 12.46 -4.52 -1.04
C ASP A 66 13.02 -5.95 -0.91
N ASP A 67 13.19 -6.45 0.33
CA ASP A 67 13.67 -7.80 0.61
C ASP A 67 12.81 -8.92 -0.03
N ARG A 68 11.53 -8.63 -0.32
CA ARG A 68 10.56 -9.57 -0.90
C ARG A 68 10.34 -9.35 -2.39
N GLY A 69 10.98 -8.34 -3.00
CA GLY A 69 10.82 -8.00 -4.41
C GLY A 69 9.49 -7.32 -4.75
N TYR A 70 8.84 -6.67 -3.78
CA TYR A 70 7.70 -5.81 -4.09
C TYR A 70 8.19 -4.43 -4.55
N VAL A 71 7.47 -3.86 -5.51
CA VAL A 71 7.56 -2.45 -5.86
C VAL A 71 6.52 -1.69 -5.07
N TYR A 72 6.85 -0.47 -4.69
CA TYR A 72 5.92 0.41 -4.02
C TYR A 72 6.15 1.85 -4.44
N ASP A 73 5.11 2.64 -4.28
CA ASP A 73 5.17 4.09 -4.40
C ASP A 73 4.31 4.72 -3.31
N THR A 74 4.71 5.90 -2.84
CA THR A 74 4.05 6.57 -1.72
C THR A 74 3.83 8.05 -2.02
N VAL A 75 2.60 8.48 -1.83
CA VAL A 75 2.17 9.86 -2.03
C VAL A 75 1.43 10.36 -0.79
N GLU A 76 1.64 11.63 -0.47
CA GLU A 76 0.86 12.33 0.56
C GLU A 76 -0.33 13.03 -0.11
N LEU A 77 -1.54 12.71 0.34
CA LEU A 77 -2.79 13.23 -0.21
C LEU A 77 -3.71 13.69 0.90
N ASP A 78 -4.03 14.98 0.87
CA ASP A 78 -4.89 15.64 1.85
C ASP A 78 -4.40 15.33 3.29
N ASP A 79 -5.10 14.48 4.03
CA ASP A 79 -4.81 14.10 5.42
C ASP A 79 -4.32 12.65 5.58
N ALA A 80 -3.81 12.02 4.53
CA ALA A 80 -3.30 10.65 4.59
C ALA A 80 -2.05 10.45 3.73
N THR A 81 -1.20 9.51 4.16
CA THR A 81 -0.12 8.98 3.34
C THR A 81 -0.57 7.68 2.70
N VAL A 82 -0.61 7.61 1.38
CA VAL A 82 -1.01 6.41 0.65
C VAL A 82 0.20 5.72 0.06
N THR A 83 0.34 4.43 0.34
CA THR A 83 1.39 3.58 -0.22
C THR A 83 0.73 2.52 -1.10
N ALA A 84 1.01 2.53 -2.40
CA ALA A 84 0.66 1.45 -3.30
C ALA A 84 1.80 0.43 -3.35
N ILE A 85 1.47 -0.86 -3.36
CA ILE A 85 2.42 -1.98 -3.31
C ILE A 85 2.00 -3.03 -4.34
N TRP A 86 2.92 -3.49 -5.19
CA TRP A 86 2.66 -4.47 -6.24
C TRP A 86 3.91 -5.30 -6.59
N ARG A 87 3.77 -6.32 -7.43
CA ARG A 87 4.91 -7.08 -7.99
C ARG A 87 5.18 -6.69 -9.44
N GLU A 88 6.46 -6.61 -9.82
CA GLU A 88 6.84 -6.63 -11.24
C GLU A 88 6.52 -8.01 -11.82
N SER A 89 5.83 -8.02 -12.95
CA SER A 89 5.38 -9.23 -13.64
C SER A 89 6.36 -9.61 -14.75
#